data_AF-A0A4C1YRL7-F1
#
_entry.id   AF-A0A4C1YRL7-F1
#
_cell.length_a   1.000
_cell.length_b   1.000
_cell.length_c   1.000
_cell.angle_alpha   90.00
_cell.angle_beta   90.00
_cell.angle_gamma   90.00
#
_symmetry.space_group_name_H-M   'P 1'
#
loop_
_entity.id
_entity.type
_entity.pdbx_description
1 polymer ?
#
loop_
_entity_poly.entity_id
_entity_poly.type
_entity_poly.pdbx_seq_one_letter_code
_entity_poly.pdbx_strand_id
1 'polypeptide(L)'
;MKPIRVASLLIKSLDTLHELQVVQNEFCRRAVDAPWYVKYSVLHRDLELPTSSKFMKDASKHSFDIASSHPNPLLVSAVSFEPPSPHRFYRRPQNILSDPPDDLTVEIEKLLEVNKMAID
;
A
#
# COMPACT_ATOMS: atom_id res chain seq x y z
N MET A 1 6.96 -15.54 31.10
CA MET A 1 7.42 -15.21 29.73
C MET A 1 6.58 -14.03 29.24
N LYS A 2 7.15 -12.83 29.14
CA LYS A 2 6.38 -11.62 28.78
C LYS A 2 6.18 -11.60 27.25
N PRO A 3 4.96 -11.45 26.72
CA PRO A 3 4.76 -11.42 25.28
C PRO A 3 5.33 -10.11 24.73
N ILE A 4 6.09 -10.28 23.66
CA ILE A 4 6.85 -9.27 22.93
C ILE A 4 5.90 -8.17 22.44
N ARG A 5 6.38 -6.92 22.48
CA ARG A 5 5.70 -5.67 22.11
C ARG A 5 5.39 -5.56 20.61
N VAL A 6 4.72 -6.54 20.01
CA VAL A 6 4.29 -6.51 18.60
C VAL A 6 2.83 -6.03 18.46
N ALA A 7 2.05 -6.07 19.55
CA ALA A 7 0.63 -5.74 19.53
C ALA A 7 0.33 -4.24 19.29
N SER A 8 1.22 -3.31 19.62
CA SER A 8 0.97 -1.87 19.42
C SER A 8 1.17 -1.38 17.99
N LEU A 9 1.63 -2.23 17.06
CA LEU A 9 2.02 -1.81 15.71
C LEU A 9 0.90 -1.92 14.66
N LEU A 10 -0.20 -2.64 14.92
CA LEU A 10 -1.10 -3.06 13.83
C LEU A 10 -2.45 -2.33 13.76
N ILE A 11 -2.98 -1.77 14.86
CA ILE A 11 -4.09 -0.79 14.79
C ILE A 11 -3.61 0.52 14.12
N LYS A 12 -2.30 0.79 14.17
CA LYS A 12 -1.63 1.94 13.55
C LYS A 12 -1.56 1.91 12.02
N SER A 13 -1.84 0.78 11.36
CA SER A 13 -1.40 0.56 9.97
C SER A 13 -2.01 1.48 8.91
N LEU A 14 -3.28 1.91 9.02
CA LEU A 14 -3.86 2.86 8.05
C LEU A 14 -3.33 4.28 8.28
N ASP A 15 -3.33 4.72 9.53
CA ASP A 15 -2.79 6.03 9.91
C ASP A 15 -1.31 6.14 9.55
N THR A 16 -0.52 5.08 9.75
CA THR A 16 0.90 5.07 9.35
C THR A 16 1.10 5.08 7.83
N LEU A 17 0.19 4.51 7.04
CA LEU A 17 0.27 4.59 5.59
C LEU A 17 -0.03 6.01 5.10
N HIS A 18 -0.98 6.68 5.74
CA HIS A 18 -1.26 8.09 5.47
C HIS A 18 -0.05 8.99 5.81
N GLU A 19 0.53 8.82 7.00
CA GLU A 19 1.75 9.55 7.39
C GLU A 19 2.93 9.27 6.44
N LEU A 20 3.12 8.01 6.04
CA LEU A 20 4.14 7.65 5.06
C LEU A 20 3.90 8.32 3.71
N GLN A 21 2.64 8.41 3.28
CA GLN A 21 2.28 9.12 2.06
C GLN A 21 2.58 10.62 2.16
N VAL A 22 2.32 11.25 3.32
CA VAL A 22 2.68 12.66 3.56
C VAL A 22 4.19 12.87 3.43
N VAL A 23 4.99 11.99 4.03
CA VAL A 23 6.45 12.05 3.93
C VAL A 23 6.93 11.83 2.50
N GLN A 24 6.36 10.87 1.77
CA GLN A 24 6.68 10.62 0.37
C GLN A 24 6.37 11.84 -0.50
N ASN A 25 5.18 12.42 -0.32
CA ASN A 25 4.73 13.60 -1.06
C ASN A 25 5.69 14.79 -0.87
N GLU A 26 6.15 15.01 0.37
CA GLU A 26 7.11 16.06 0.69
C GLU A 26 8.49 15.78 0.09
N PHE A 27 8.95 14.53 0.12
CA PHE A 27 10.19 14.12 -0.51
C PHE A 27 10.16 14.36 -2.02
N CYS A 28 9.09 13.92 -2.71
CA CYS A 28 8.92 14.12 -4.15
C CYS A 28 8.93 15.61 -4.52
N ARG A 29 8.24 16.46 -3.74
CA ARG A 29 8.22 17.91 -3.99
C ARG A 29 9.62 18.52 -3.88
N ARG A 30 10.37 18.16 -2.82
CA ARG A 30 11.74 18.67 -2.61
C ARG A 30 12.73 18.14 -3.65
N ALA A 31 12.56 16.90 -4.09
CA ALA A 31 13.45 16.28 -5.09
C ALA A 31 13.39 17.01 -6.45
N VAL A 32 12.21 17.54 -6.82
CA VAL A 32 11.99 18.24 -8.10
C VAL A 32 12.02 19.77 -7.92
N ASP A 33 12.26 20.26 -6.69
CA ASP A 33 12.13 21.68 -6.32
C ASP A 33 10.81 22.31 -6.81
N ALA A 34 9.72 21.56 -6.65
CA ALA A 34 8.44 21.91 -7.25
C ALA A 34 7.67 22.97 -6.43
N PRO A 35 7.04 23.97 -7.08
CA PRO A 35 6.16 24.92 -6.42
C PRO A 35 4.98 24.25 -5.68
N TRP A 36 4.48 24.92 -4.64
CA TRP A 36 3.41 24.37 -3.77
C TRP A 36 2.10 24.04 -4.51
N TYR A 37 1.80 24.72 -5.62
CA TYR A 37 0.59 24.53 -6.41
C TYR A 37 0.65 23.33 -7.36
N VAL A 38 1.82 22.70 -7.52
CA VAL A 38 1.94 21.47 -8.32
C VAL A 38 1.27 20.33 -7.57
N LYS A 39 0.33 19.66 -8.24
CA LYS A 39 -0.40 18.52 -7.68
C LYS A 39 0.53 17.33 -7.47
N TYR A 40 0.33 16.61 -6.37
CA TYR A 40 1.07 15.37 -6.09
C TYR A 40 0.86 14.31 -7.17
N SER A 41 -0.35 14.19 -7.73
CA SER A 41 -0.65 13.25 -8.82
C SER A 41 0.24 13.44 -10.05
N VAL A 42 0.55 14.70 -10.39
CA VAL A 42 1.47 15.06 -11.48
C VAL A 42 2.91 14.72 -11.11
N LEU A 43 3.36 15.06 -9.89
CA LEU A 43 4.71 14.72 -9.43
C LEU A 43 4.95 13.20 -9.43
N HIS A 44 3.98 12.43 -8.94
CA HIS A 44 4.07 10.97 -8.93
C HIS A 44 4.13 10.38 -10.33
N ARG A 45 3.31 10.90 -11.26
CA ARG A 45 3.33 10.47 -12.66
C ARG A 45 4.67 10.79 -13.31
N ASP A 46 5.14 12.02 -13.20
CA ASP A 46 6.34 12.49 -13.91
C ASP A 46 7.62 11.86 -13.34
N LEU A 47 7.62 11.49 -12.05
CA LEU A 47 8.68 10.70 -11.42
C LEU A 47 8.52 9.18 -11.59
N GLU A 48 7.42 8.73 -12.21
CA GLU A 48 7.04 7.31 -12.32
C GLU A 48 6.98 6.58 -10.95
N LEU A 49 6.65 7.31 -9.89
CA LEU A 49 6.66 6.80 -8.51
C LEU A 49 5.27 6.30 -8.08
N PRO A 50 5.15 5.02 -7.67
CA PRO A 50 3.93 4.53 -7.08
C PRO A 50 3.66 5.19 -5.71
N THR A 51 2.39 5.41 -5.39
CA THR A 51 1.91 5.77 -4.06
C THR A 51 2.34 4.71 -3.03
N SER A 52 2.64 5.10 -1.80
CA SER A 52 3.03 4.17 -0.73
C SER A 52 1.96 3.10 -0.49
N SER A 53 0.68 3.46 -0.59
CA SER A 53 -0.44 2.52 -0.51
C SER A 53 -0.39 1.44 -1.59
N LYS A 54 -0.22 1.84 -2.85
CA LYS A 54 -0.09 0.95 -4.01
C LYS A 54 1.13 0.04 -3.88
N PHE A 55 2.29 0.61 -3.55
CA PHE A 55 3.51 -0.16 -3.32
C PHE A 55 3.32 -1.21 -2.23
N MET A 56 2.72 -0.83 -1.09
CA MET A 56 2.47 -1.77 0.01
C MET A 56 1.49 -2.87 -0.39
N LYS A 57 0.47 -2.55 -1.20
CA LYS A 57 -0.48 -3.52 -1.73
C LYS A 57 0.18 -4.51 -2.68
N ASP A 58 0.97 -4.02 -3.63
CA ASP A 58 1.70 -4.85 -4.60
C ASP A 58 2.76 -5.72 -3.93
N ALA A 59 3.53 -5.17 -2.99
CA ALA A 59 4.51 -5.92 -2.20
C ALA A 59 3.85 -7.00 -1.33
N SER A 60 2.68 -6.70 -0.76
CA SER A 60 1.90 -7.66 0.01
C SER A 60 1.42 -8.79 -0.89
N LYS A 61 0.84 -8.45 -2.05
CA LYS A 61 0.35 -9.42 -3.04
C LYS A 61 1.48 -10.36 -3.47
N HIS A 62 2.62 -9.81 -3.87
CA HIS A 62 3.79 -10.58 -4.27
C HIS A 62 4.27 -11.54 -3.14
N SER A 63 4.26 -11.08 -1.89
CA SER A 63 4.63 -11.91 -0.74
C SER A 63 3.67 -13.10 -0.56
N PHE A 64 2.36 -12.89 -0.77
CA PHE A 64 1.36 -13.96 -0.71
C PHE A 64 1.44 -14.90 -1.91
N ASP A 65 1.73 -14.39 -3.11
CA ASP A 65 1.93 -15.20 -4.31
C ASP A 65 3.16 -16.14 -4.18
N ILE A 66 4.23 -15.68 -3.51
CA ILE A 66 5.37 -16.53 -3.15
C ILE A 66 4.94 -17.59 -2.11
N ALA A 67 4.18 -17.20 -1.09
CA ALA A 67 3.74 -18.13 -0.06
C ALA A 67 2.78 -19.19 -0.61
N SER A 68 1.92 -18.85 -1.57
CA SER A 68 0.96 -19.76 -2.19
C SER A 68 1.62 -20.77 -3.14
N SER A 69 2.74 -20.40 -3.77
CA SER A 69 3.56 -21.28 -4.62
C SER A 69 4.62 -22.09 -3.86
N HIS A 70 4.67 -21.96 -2.52
CA HIS A 70 5.72 -22.59 -1.73
C HIS A 70 5.53 -24.12 -1.63
N PRO A 71 6.61 -24.93 -1.72
CA PRO A 71 6.53 -26.39 -1.56
C PRO A 71 6.11 -26.87 -0.16
N ASN A 72 5.95 -25.96 0.81
CA ASN A 72 5.64 -26.30 2.19
C ASN A 72 4.13 -26.12 2.41
N PRO A 73 3.37 -27.19 2.65
CA PRO A 73 1.92 -27.10 2.80
C PRO A 73 1.50 -26.22 3.99
N LEU A 74 2.35 -26.08 5.01
CA LEU A 74 2.06 -25.21 6.16
C LEU A 74 2.02 -23.74 5.74
N LEU A 75 2.91 -23.30 4.86
CA LEU A 75 2.94 -21.92 4.37
C LEU A 75 1.75 -21.64 3.44
N VAL A 76 1.41 -22.59 2.57
CA VAL A 76 0.22 -22.50 1.72
C VAL A 76 -1.05 -22.40 2.56
N SER A 77 -1.18 -23.23 3.61
CA SER A 77 -2.34 -23.19 4.51
C SER A 77 -2.46 -21.89 5.32
N ALA A 78 -1.32 -21.24 5.62
CA ALA A 78 -1.30 -19.96 6.31
C ALA A 78 -1.85 -18.81 5.45
N VAL A 79 -1.75 -18.91 4.11
CA VAL A 79 -2.35 -17.91 3.20
C VAL A 79 -3.88 -17.92 3.29
N SER A 80 -4.51 -19.08 3.46
CA SER A 80 -5.98 -19.20 3.55
C SER A 80 -6.50 -19.21 4.99
N PHE A 81 -5.65 -18.94 5.99
CA PHE A 81 -6.04 -19.04 7.39
C PHE A 81 -6.90 -17.85 7.85
N GLU A 82 -8.21 -18.09 7.97
CA GLU A 82 -9.15 -17.18 8.61
C GLU A 82 -9.28 -17.50 10.11
N PRO A 83 -8.94 -16.57 11.02
CA PRO A 83 -9.04 -16.81 12.44
C PRO A 83 -10.51 -16.72 12.90
N PRO A 84 -10.95 -17.53 13.88
CA PRO A 84 -12.27 -17.38 14.48
C PRO A 84 -12.35 -16.03 15.20
N SER A 85 -13.35 -15.22 14.85
CA SER A 85 -13.51 -13.88 15.44
C SER A 85 -13.95 -13.93 16.90
N PRO A 86 -13.37 -13.11 17.81
CA PRO A 86 -14.16 -11.99 18.34
C PRO A 86 -13.35 -10.74 18.79
N HIS A 87 -13.76 -9.58 18.27
CA HIS A 87 -13.89 -8.30 18.99
C HIS A 87 -12.73 -7.29 19.07
N ARG A 88 -11.49 -7.56 18.66
CA ARG A 88 -10.45 -6.52 18.47
C ARG A 88 -9.42 -6.92 17.41
N PHE A 89 -9.76 -6.84 16.13
CA PHE A 89 -8.81 -7.21 15.07
C PHE A 89 -7.74 -6.13 14.88
N TYR A 90 -6.50 -6.53 15.15
CA TYR A 90 -5.34 -5.94 14.51
C TYR A 90 -5.46 -6.14 12.99
N ARG A 91 -5.28 -5.08 12.19
CA ARG A 91 -5.30 -5.17 10.72
C ARG A 91 -4.19 -6.14 10.29
N ARG A 92 -4.56 -7.14 9.48
CA ARG A 92 -3.60 -8.10 8.92
C ARG A 92 -3.04 -7.58 7.60
N PRO A 93 -1.83 -8.00 7.20
CA PRO A 93 -1.28 -7.65 5.89
C PRO A 93 -2.21 -8.04 4.72
N GLN A 94 -2.99 -9.12 4.85
CA GLN A 94 -4.00 -9.50 3.84
C GLN A 94 -5.13 -8.48 3.68
N ASN A 95 -5.48 -7.75 4.73
CA ASN A 95 -6.56 -6.78 4.66
C ASN A 95 -6.22 -5.65 3.67
N ILE A 96 -4.93 -5.30 3.54
CA ILE A 96 -4.41 -4.31 2.58
C ILE A 96 -4.80 -4.65 1.15
N LEU A 97 -4.95 -5.94 0.82
CA LEU A 97 -5.34 -6.38 -0.53
C LEU A 97 -6.82 -6.08 -0.82
N SER A 98 -7.68 -6.22 0.19
CA SER A 98 -9.12 -5.96 0.10
C SER A 98 -9.47 -4.49 0.26
N ASP A 99 -8.55 -3.67 0.74
CA ASP A 99 -8.78 -2.25 0.96
C ASP A 99 -8.95 -1.50 -0.38
N PRO A 100 -9.89 -0.54 -0.42
CA PRO A 100 -10.07 0.31 -1.60
C PRO A 100 -8.80 1.14 -1.85
N PRO A 101 -8.50 1.48 -3.12
CA PRO A 101 -7.45 2.43 -3.43
C PRO A 101 -7.73 3.79 -2.79
N ASP A 102 -6.68 4.48 -2.37
CA ASP A 102 -6.77 5.85 -1.87
C ASP A 102 -6.95 6.87 -3.01
N ASP A 103 -7.49 8.03 -2.68
CA ASP A 103 -7.85 9.08 -3.65
C ASP A 103 -6.71 9.47 -4.59
N LEU A 104 -5.48 9.55 -4.07
CA LEU A 104 -4.30 9.90 -4.87
C LEU A 104 -3.97 8.80 -5.89
N THR A 105 -4.05 7.54 -5.49
CA THR A 105 -3.86 6.40 -6.40
C THR A 105 -4.93 6.39 -7.49
N VAL A 106 -6.19 6.65 -7.13
CA VAL A 106 -7.29 6.77 -8.10
C VAL A 106 -7.04 7.90 -9.10
N GLU A 107 -6.54 9.06 -8.65
CA GLU A 107 -6.22 10.19 -9.53
C GLU A 107 -5.06 9.84 -10.48
N ILE A 108 -3.99 9.21 -9.99
CA ILE A 108 -2.86 8.78 -10.80
C ILE A 108 -3.29 7.77 -11.87
N GLU A 109 -4.09 6.76 -11.51
CA GLU A 109 -4.60 5.76 -12.46
C GLU A 109 -5.47 6.40 -13.55
N LYS A 110 -6.35 7.32 -13.18
CA LYS A 110 -7.15 8.10 -14.14
C LYS A 110 -6.26 8.92 -15.09
N LEU A 111 -5.22 9.57 -14.57
CA LEU A 111 -4.28 10.33 -15.41
C LEU A 111 -3.52 9.42 -16.37
N LEU A 112 -3.10 8.23 -15.93
CA LEU A 112 -2.43 7.26 -16.80
C LEU A 112 -3.37 6.77 -17.92
N GLU A 113 -4.64 6.53 -17.60
CA GLU A 113 -5.63 6.09 -18.58
C GLU A 113 -5.91 7.14 -19.66
N VAL A 114 -6.07 8.41 -19.25
CA VAL A 114 -6.25 9.53 -20.19
C VAL A 114 -5.06 9.66 -21.15
N ASN A 115 -3.84 9.42 -20.69
CA ASN A 115 -2.66 9.49 -21.55
C ASN A 115 -2.61 8.36 -22.59
N LYS A 116 -3.05 7.15 -22.24
CA LYS A 116 -3.12 6.03 -23.19
C LYS A 116 -4.09 6.35 -24.33
N MET A 117 -5.28 6.86 -23.99
CA MET A 117 -6.30 7.25 -24.97
C MET A 117 -5.88 8.43 -25.88
N ALA A 118 -4.87 9.21 -25.48
CA ALA A 118 -4.36 10.32 -26.29
C ALA A 118 -3.22 9.93 -27.22
N ILE A 119 -2.67 8.72 -27.07
CA ILE A 119 -1.55 8.19 -27.85
C ILE A 119 -2.04 7.18 -28.91
N ASP A 120 -3.26 6.66 -28.77
CA ASP A 120 -4.00 5.89 -29.79
C ASP A 120 -4.67 6.81 -30.83
#